data_AF-A0A7G9YY66-F1
#
_entry.id   AF-A0A7G9YY66-F1
#
_cell.length_a   1.000
_cell.length_b   1.000
_cell.length_c   1.000
_cell.angle_alpha   90.00
_cell.angle_beta   90.00
_cell.angle_gamma   90.00
#
_symmetry.space_group_name_H-M   'P 1'
#
loop_
_entity.id
_entity.type
_entity.pdbx_description
1 polymer ?
#
loop_
_entity_poly.entity_id
_entity_poly.type
_entity_poly.pdbx_seq_one_letter_code
_entity_poly.pdbx_strand_id
1 'polypeptide(L)'
;MDKKNLKAWKKGALVGGLVGVLGTVITHLSGDISLISIPVVLLFSTFGAGLLFLSPYFELLSLVAVYGLIGAIIGYLIGGAK
;
A
#
# COMPACT_ATOMS: atom_id res chain seq x y z
N MET A 1 18.36 -9.67 -10.15
CA MET A 1 17.20 -8.93 -10.70
C MET A 1 17.70 -8.05 -11.82
N ASP A 2 17.26 -8.27 -13.05
CA ASP A 2 17.75 -7.52 -14.22
C ASP A 2 17.44 -6.02 -14.12
N LYS A 3 18.25 -5.16 -14.73
CA LYS A 3 18.07 -3.70 -14.67
C LYS A 3 16.66 -3.24 -15.10
N LYS A 4 16.05 -3.92 -16.07
CA LYS A 4 14.68 -3.65 -16.55
C LYS A 4 13.63 -4.00 -15.49
N ASN A 5 13.77 -5.17 -14.89
CA ASN A 5 12.93 -5.67 -13.80
C ASN A 5 13.03 -4.79 -12.54
N LEU A 6 14.23 -4.33 -12.20
CA LEU A 6 14.47 -3.39 -11.11
C LEU A 6 13.79 -2.03 -11.34
N LYS A 7 13.82 -1.52 -12.58
CA LYS A 7 13.17 -0.25 -12.93
C LYS A 7 11.64 -0.36 -12.86
N ALA A 8 11.08 -1.48 -13.31
CA ALA A 8 9.65 -1.73 -13.27
C ALA A 8 9.13 -1.96 -11.83
N TRP A 9 9.87 -2.72 -11.02
CA TRP A 9 9.59 -2.91 -9.59
C TRP A 9 9.58 -1.59 -8.83
N LYS A 10 10.60 -0.73 -9.01
CA LYS A 10 10.66 0.60 -8.37
C LYS A 10 9.49 1.50 -8.77
N LYS A 11 9.11 1.51 -10.05
CA LYS A 11 7.95 2.29 -10.52
C LYS A 11 6.65 1.78 -9.91
N GLY A 12 6.48 0.45 -9.88
CA GLY A 12 5.33 -0.18 -9.24
C GLY A 12 5.24 0.16 -7.76
N ALA A 13 6.36 0.07 -7.04
CA ALA A 13 6.45 0.44 -5.64
C ALA A 13 6.05 1.90 -5.38
N LEU A 14 6.50 2.82 -6.24
CA LEU A 14 6.17 4.23 -6.13
C LEU A 14 4.66 4.50 -6.34
N VAL A 15 4.08 3.91 -7.39
CA VAL A 15 2.63 4.05 -7.66
C VAL A 15 1.80 3.45 -6.53
N GLY A 16 2.17 2.26 -6.06
CA GLY A 16 1.53 1.62 -4.92
C GLY A 16 1.61 2.46 -3.64
N GLY A 17 2.80 3.00 -3.34
CA GLY A 17 2.99 3.90 -2.20
C GLY A 17 2.11 5.15 -2.28
N LEU A 18 2.01 5.77 -3.46
CA LEU A 18 1.13 6.92 -3.69
C LEU A 18 -0.35 6.59 -3.45
N VAL A 19 -0.81 5.41 -3.88
CA VAL A 19 -2.18 4.94 -3.60
C VAL A 19 -2.41 4.79 -2.10
N GLY A 20 -1.43 4.26 -1.35
CA GLY A 20 -1.50 4.17 0.10
C GLY A 20 -1.57 5.55 0.79
N VAL A 21 -0.77 6.51 0.35
CA VAL A 21 -0.83 7.91 0.85
C VAL A 21 -2.19 8.52 0.58
N LEU A 22 -2.72 8.40 -0.65
CA LEU A 22 -4.03 8.94 -1.02
C LEU A 22 -5.16 8.32 -0.18
N GLY A 23 -5.14 7.00 0.03
CA GLY A 23 -6.11 6.32 0.89
C GLY A 23 -6.10 6.86 2.33
N THR A 24 -4.91 7.14 2.87
CA THR A 24 -4.78 7.70 4.22
C THR A 24 -5.25 9.15 4.29
N VAL A 25 -4.92 9.97 3.28
CA VAL A 25 -5.36 11.38 3.22
C VAL A 25 -6.88 11.46 3.14
N ILE A 26 -7.51 10.60 2.34
CA ILE A 26 -8.98 10.52 2.27
C ILE A 26 -9.56 10.14 3.63
N THR A 27 -9.00 9.13 4.30
CA THR A 27 -9.44 8.72 5.64
C THR A 27 -9.33 9.85 6.66
N HIS A 28 -8.25 10.64 6.60
CA HIS A 28 -8.03 11.75 7.51
C HIS A 28 -8.96 12.95 7.24
N LEU A 29 -9.29 13.22 5.98
CA LEU A 29 -10.20 14.30 5.59
C LEU A 29 -11.67 13.96 5.82
N SER A 30 -12.05 12.70 5.58
CA SER A 30 -13.43 12.24 5.72
C SER A 30 -13.78 11.85 7.15
N GLY A 31 -12.80 11.50 8.00
CA GLY A 31 -13.03 10.92 9.33
C GLY A 31 -13.52 9.46 9.28
N ASP A 32 -13.89 8.98 8.09
CA ASP A 32 -14.29 7.61 7.80
C ASP A 32 -13.13 6.84 7.15
N ILE A 33 -13.00 5.57 7.52
CA ILE A 33 -12.00 4.66 6.94
C ILE A 33 -12.24 4.56 5.42
N SER A 34 -11.24 4.95 4.62
CA SER A 34 -11.31 4.81 3.17
C SER A 34 -11.55 3.35 2.77
N LEU A 35 -12.35 3.13 1.74
CA LEU A 35 -12.56 1.80 1.14
C LEU A 35 -11.25 1.09 0.76
N ILE A 36 -10.22 1.87 0.46
CA ILE A 36 -8.86 1.38 0.16
C ILE A 36 -8.17 0.87 1.43
N SER A 37 -8.47 1.43 2.60
CA SER A 37 -7.91 1.01 3.88
C SER A 37 -8.54 -0.27 4.42
N ILE A 38 -9.81 -0.55 4.10
CA ILE A 38 -10.58 -1.68 4.68
C ILE A 38 -9.85 -3.04 4.53
N PRO A 39 -9.35 -3.45 3.35
CA PRO A 39 -8.68 -4.75 3.21
C PRO A 39 -7.40 -4.83 4.04
N VAL A 40 -6.69 -3.71 4.19
CA VAL A 40 -5.44 -3.64 4.95
C VAL A 40 -5.73 -3.66 6.45
N VAL A 41 -6.73 -2.92 6.92
CA VAL A 41 -7.21 -2.95 8.30
C VAL A 41 -7.66 -4.36 8.68
N LEU A 42 -8.45 -5.03 7.83
CA LEU A 42 -8.89 -6.40 8.04
C LEU A 42 -7.71 -7.37 8.10
N LEU A 43 -6.75 -7.24 7.18
CA LEU A 43 -5.54 -8.07 7.16
C LEU A 43 -4.74 -7.93 8.45
N PHE A 44 -4.55 -6.72 8.98
CA PHE A 44 -3.81 -6.52 10.23
C PHE A 44 -4.63 -6.87 11.48
N SER A 45 -5.95 -6.78 11.39
CA SER A 45 -6.85 -7.18 12.49
C SER A 45 -6.77 -8.68 12.78
N THR A 46 -6.53 -9.53 11.79
CA THR A 46 -6.34 -10.99 12.02
C THR A 46 -5.07 -11.30 12.81
N PHE A 47 -4.07 -10.41 12.80
CA PHE A 47 -2.84 -10.52 13.59
C PHE A 47 -2.91 -9.78 14.93
N GLY A 48 -4.09 -9.30 15.35
CA GLY A 48 -4.25 -8.54 16.59
C GLY A 48 -3.73 -7.09 16.53
N ALA A 49 -3.33 -6.62 15.34
CA ALA A 49 -2.81 -5.26 15.12
C ALA A 49 -3.88 -4.27 14.65
N GLY A 50 -5.16 -4.65 14.64
CA GLY A 50 -6.27 -3.82 14.16
C GLY A 50 -6.43 -2.50 14.92
N LEU A 51 -6.20 -2.50 16.24
CA LEU A 51 -6.27 -1.29 17.07
C LEU A 51 -5.17 -0.27 16.73
N LEU A 52 -4.04 -0.72 16.17
CA LEU A 52 -2.96 0.18 15.76
C LEU A 52 -3.37 1.06 14.58
N PHE A 53 -4.40 0.68 13.80
CA PHE A 53 -4.95 1.50 12.72
C PHE A 53 -5.74 2.72 13.21
N LEU A 54 -6.02 2.84 14.50
CA LEU A 54 -6.53 4.07 15.10
C LEU A 54 -5.46 5.18 15.11
N SER A 55 -4.17 4.82 15.00
CA SER A 55 -3.09 5.77 14.84
C SER A 55 -2.89 6.12 13.36
N PRO A 56 -3.06 7.39 12.96
CA PRO A 56 -3.00 7.80 11.55
C PRO A 56 -1.62 7.53 10.92
N TYR A 57 -0.55 7.57 11.72
CA TYR A 57 0.80 7.26 11.24
C TYR A 57 1.01 5.77 10.96
N PHE A 58 0.38 4.90 11.77
CA PHE A 58 0.47 3.46 11.57
C PHE A 58 -0.39 3.00 10.39
N GLU A 59 -1.59 3.59 10.24
CA GLU A 59 -2.43 3.40 9.06
C GLU A 59 -1.66 3.80 7.78
N LEU A 60 -1.07 5.00 7.77
CA LEU A 60 -0.28 5.50 6.63
C LEU A 60 0.89 4.56 6.30
N LEU A 61 1.68 4.19 7.30
CA LEU A 61 2.82 3.29 7.11
C LEU A 61 2.38 1.96 6.52
N SER A 62 1.30 1.38 7.05
CA SER A 62 0.80 0.08 6.63
C SER A 62 0.23 0.12 5.22
N LEU A 63 -0.55 1.16 4.90
CA LEU A 63 -1.10 1.39 3.56
C LEU A 63 0.03 1.56 2.53
N VAL A 64 1.01 2.43 2.82
CA VAL A 64 2.15 2.65 1.93
C VAL A 64 2.98 1.39 1.76
N ALA A 65 3.21 0.63 2.83
CA ALA A 65 3.97 -0.62 2.77
C ALA A 65 3.23 -1.68 1.96
N VAL A 66 1.95 -1.92 2.24
CA VAL A 66 1.15 -2.97 1.58
C VAL A 66 0.91 -2.61 0.12
N TYR A 67 0.39 -1.41 -0.17
CA TYR A 67 0.14 -1.01 -1.55
C TYR A 67 1.43 -0.80 -2.33
N GLY A 68 2.50 -0.32 -1.69
CA GLY A 68 3.84 -0.28 -2.29
C GLY A 68 4.33 -1.66 -2.69
N LEU A 69 4.17 -2.66 -1.83
CA LEU A 69 4.59 -4.04 -2.13
C LEU A 69 3.73 -4.65 -3.25
N ILE A 70 2.41 -4.47 -3.21
CA ILE A 70 1.48 -4.91 -4.26
C ILE A 70 1.84 -4.26 -5.60
N GLY A 71 2.04 -2.94 -5.61
CA GLY A 71 2.44 -2.20 -6.80
C GLY A 71 3.78 -2.68 -7.34
N ALA A 72 4.75 -2.98 -6.47
CA ALA A 72 6.05 -3.49 -6.85
C ALA A 72 5.96 -4.90 -7.49
N ILE A 73 5.12 -5.78 -6.93
CA ILE A 73 4.84 -7.11 -7.48
C ILE A 73 4.18 -6.99 -8.86
N ILE A 74 3.15 -6.16 -8.99
CA ILE A 74 2.47 -5.93 -10.28
C ILE A 74 3.45 -5.36 -11.31
N GLY A 75 4.24 -4.36 -10.92
CA GLY A 75 5.26 -3.76 -11.78
C GLY A 75 6.31 -4.76 -12.24
N TYR A 76 6.71 -5.69 -11.38
CA TYR A 76 7.61 -6.78 -11.74
C TYR A 76 6.97 -7.78 -12.70
N LEU A 77 5.73 -8.22 -12.45
CA LEU A 77 5.02 -9.17 -13.32
C LEU A 77 4.80 -8.59 -14.73
N ILE A 78 4.38 -7.33 -14.83
CA ILE A 78 4.12 -6.66 -16.11
C ILE A 78 5.45 -6.29 -16.81
N GLY A 79 6.44 -5.83 -16.05
CA GLY A 79 7.73 -5.39 -16.58
C GLY A 79 8.67 -6.53 -16.96
N GLY A 80 8.55 -7.68 -16.27
CA GLY A 80 9.34 -8.89 -16.49
C GLY A 80 8.73 -9.88 -17.48
N ALA A 81 7.45 -9.73 -17.82
CA ALA A 81 6.83 -10.45 -18.94
C ALA A 81 7.26 -9.92 -20.34
N LYS A 82 8.16 -8.93 -20.40
CA LYS A 82 8.67 -8.32 -21.64
C LYS A 82 10.17 -8.43 -21.78
#